data_AF-A0A1Y1JPZ9-F1
#
_entry.id   AF-A0A1Y1JPZ9-F1
#
_cell.length_a   1.000
_cell.length_b   1.000
_cell.length_c   1.000
_cell.angle_alpha   90.00
_cell.angle_beta   90.00
_cell.angle_gamma   90.00
#
_symmetry.space_group_name_H-M   'P 1'
#
loop_
_entity.id
_entity.type
_entity.pdbx_description
1 polymer ?
#
loop_
_entity_poly.entity_id
_entity_poly.type
_entity_poly.pdbx_seq_one_letter_code
_entity_poly.pdbx_strand_id
1 'polypeptide(L)'
;MSTNKRKSKKLNLLKDQMFLTKKYVDMNDPIYDSEIEDENCFYTVVNAEEIEYSQKVSEMKNKMFEDMNILSFEDFEKNSDTLINNFFVSYNFQEFIEGLKELNVKKYNDFLILQLIKKSFDKDDECQINVSCLLNVLNITKLIIPEQVQRAFEKVLLSLDDIKLDCPTCYEIFLMYVRFSTLDNVIDKNYILKLPTGFFDALDIDSWDENELGLLNSQENDQVADEDSYLTENNQENKMEDKLNTSNRQLLTNAEEHTNGGSSTNEDSSNTNLLEKYDMYAQNLENVEEKKKVKDEMWKDTMLWVLDLNIKQIQKEKKEFKQKSRDFLVDFFNDGDTNEVVEFLSNTNSLFHYEFIRISIIESFSKNNICRKYISYLLDNLCETYYFKNDIIIAFIRIIGYIDDYEIDFPQAKEMICKFLLRCIYDDVLYPAFLSDIYKLHIGGMTGMMICNKTQQRIHNKKKLNINNINYIWDEDDTYEKMKLKRKINNTLLEYFYSYIDEQEFYLHVDEFLPLYHDLCNYVVKKMFVLNVDINNDLNLSFKLVDYLLSKNFITEKNIEGGVMEVMNSLKDIMLDIPKYPEEFIKILNYLLQKKYIGKNTFDAVSKEIEQFSV
;
A
#
# COMPACT_ATOMS: atom_id res chain seq x y z
N MET A 1 -46.10 19.99 39.29
CA MET A 1 -45.95 20.55 37.92
C MET A 1 -44.51 21.06 37.75
N SER A 2 -43.58 20.20 37.35
CA SER A 2 -42.17 20.61 37.19
C SER A 2 -41.34 19.52 36.47
N THR A 3 -41.74 19.15 35.25
CA THR A 3 -40.99 18.16 34.42
C THR A 3 -40.91 18.50 32.93
N ASN A 4 -41.04 19.77 32.51
CA ASN A 4 -40.95 20.15 31.08
C ASN A 4 -39.90 21.21 30.71
N LYS A 5 -39.00 21.63 31.61
CA LYS A 5 -37.99 22.67 31.29
C LYS A 5 -36.58 22.18 30.87
N ARG A 6 -36.31 20.87 30.85
CA ARG A 6 -34.98 20.35 30.45
C ARG A 6 -34.86 19.92 28.98
N LYS A 7 -35.96 19.72 28.25
CA LYS A 7 -35.91 19.31 26.83
C LYS A 7 -35.63 20.47 25.85
N SER A 8 -35.90 21.72 26.21
CA SER A 8 -35.67 22.85 25.28
C SER A 8 -34.22 23.35 25.22
N LYS A 9 -33.37 23.08 26.22
CA LYS A 9 -31.96 23.48 26.18
C LYS A 9 -31.08 22.59 25.28
N LYS A 10 -31.39 21.29 25.15
CA LYS A 10 -30.66 20.38 24.23
C LYS A 10 -31.00 20.61 22.75
N LEU A 11 -32.22 21.07 22.45
CA LEU A 11 -32.64 21.36 21.07
C LEU A 11 -31.98 22.65 20.51
N ASN A 12 -31.61 23.59 21.37
CA ASN A 12 -30.93 24.82 20.96
C ASN A 12 -29.41 24.64 20.76
N LEU A 13 -28.74 23.76 21.53
CA LEU A 13 -27.31 23.48 21.28
C LEU A 13 -27.06 22.78 19.94
N LEU A 14 -27.95 21.88 19.52
CA LEU A 14 -27.88 21.20 18.21
C LEU A 14 -28.15 22.16 17.04
N LYS A 15 -29.03 23.16 17.23
CA LYS A 15 -29.22 24.23 16.25
C LYS A 15 -27.99 25.14 16.17
N ASP A 16 -27.42 25.53 17.30
CA ASP A 16 -26.26 26.45 17.31
C ASP A 16 -24.96 25.78 16.83
N GLN A 17 -24.82 24.44 16.98
CA GLN A 17 -23.69 23.68 16.41
C GLN A 17 -23.78 23.45 14.90
N MET A 18 -24.97 23.53 14.29
CA MET A 18 -25.10 23.54 12.82
C MET A 18 -24.66 24.88 12.19
N PHE A 19 -24.43 25.93 12.99
CA PHE A 19 -24.07 27.27 12.49
C PHE A 19 -22.60 27.67 12.75
N LEU A 20 -21.74 26.79 13.27
CA LEU A 20 -20.32 27.09 13.51
C LEU A 20 -19.41 26.03 12.87
N THR A 21 -19.33 26.09 11.54
CA THR A 21 -18.09 26.30 10.75
C THR A 21 -18.47 26.29 9.26
N LYS A 22 -19.28 27.25 8.80
CA LYS A 22 -19.17 27.69 7.41
C LYS A 22 -18.07 28.76 7.40
N LYS A 23 -16.86 28.40 6.95
CA LYS A 23 -15.98 29.41 6.37
C LYS A 23 -16.82 30.08 5.28
N TYR A 24 -16.93 31.41 5.31
CA TYR A 24 -17.59 32.16 4.25
C TYR A 24 -16.81 31.91 2.96
N VAL A 25 -17.31 31.03 2.11
CA VAL A 25 -16.85 30.83 0.73
C VAL A 25 -17.58 31.86 -0.12
N ASP A 26 -16.84 32.53 -1.00
CA ASP A 26 -17.37 33.58 -1.88
C ASP A 26 -18.37 32.97 -2.86
N MET A 27 -19.65 33.29 -2.67
CA MET A 27 -20.77 32.78 -3.49
C MET A 27 -20.77 33.34 -4.92
N ASN A 28 -19.80 34.18 -5.29
CA ASN A 28 -19.61 34.69 -6.64
C ASN A 28 -18.45 34.03 -7.40
N ASP A 29 -17.89 32.93 -6.90
CA ASP A 29 -16.88 32.16 -7.63
C ASP A 29 -17.52 31.45 -8.84
N PRO A 30 -17.17 31.81 -10.09
CA PRO A 30 -17.75 31.22 -11.30
C PRO A 30 -17.42 29.73 -11.50
N ILE A 31 -16.56 29.15 -10.66
CA ILE A 31 -16.10 27.75 -10.73
C ILE A 31 -16.79 26.88 -9.65
N TYR A 32 -17.55 27.47 -8.72
CA TYR A 32 -18.18 26.73 -7.62
C TYR A 32 -19.47 26.02 -8.08
N ASP A 33 -19.41 24.69 -8.18
CA ASP A 33 -20.57 23.82 -8.45
C ASP A 33 -20.91 23.02 -7.18
N SER A 34 -22.03 23.38 -6.54
CA SER A 34 -22.48 22.77 -5.29
C SER A 34 -23.02 21.35 -5.44
N GLU A 35 -23.24 20.85 -6.66
CA GLU A 35 -23.82 19.52 -6.89
C GLU A 35 -22.76 18.41 -7.05
N ILE A 36 -21.48 18.77 -7.24
CA ILE A 36 -20.39 17.80 -7.46
C ILE A 36 -19.74 17.32 -6.14
N GLU A 37 -19.81 18.10 -5.06
CA GLU A 37 -19.09 17.79 -3.79
C GLU A 37 -19.83 16.81 -2.86
N ASP A 38 -21.15 16.67 -2.97
CA ASP A 38 -21.95 15.90 -2.01
C ASP A 38 -21.92 14.36 -2.24
N GLU A 39 -21.64 13.88 -3.46
CA GLU A 39 -21.62 12.43 -3.75
C GLU A 39 -20.27 11.74 -3.45
N ASN A 40 -19.17 12.49 -3.33
CA ASN A 40 -17.82 11.95 -3.12
C ASN A 40 -17.23 12.26 -1.72
N CYS A 41 -17.99 12.90 -0.83
CA CYS A 41 -17.47 13.21 0.49
C CYS A 41 -17.57 12.01 1.45
N PHE A 42 -16.42 11.39 1.75
CA PHE A 42 -16.21 10.51 2.89
C PHE A 42 -16.30 11.31 4.20
N TYR A 43 -17.50 11.71 4.61
CA TYR A 43 -17.69 12.26 5.95
C TYR A 43 -17.52 11.16 6.99
N THR A 44 -16.54 11.31 7.87
CA THR A 44 -16.61 10.65 9.17
C THR A 44 -17.69 11.40 9.95
N VAL A 45 -18.90 10.87 10.05
CA VAL A 45 -19.89 11.43 10.98
C VAL A 45 -19.34 11.16 12.37
N VAL A 46 -18.67 12.16 12.93
CA VAL A 46 -18.07 12.10 14.25
C VAL A 46 -19.20 12.20 15.27
N ASN A 47 -19.84 11.09 15.57
CA ASN A 47 -20.84 11.01 16.63
C ASN A 47 -20.12 11.16 17.97
N ALA A 48 -20.33 12.28 18.66
CA ALA A 48 -19.72 12.55 19.95
C ALA A 48 -20.00 11.44 20.97
N GLU A 49 -21.16 10.78 20.90
CA GLU A 49 -21.51 9.65 21.76
C GLU A 49 -20.68 8.39 21.42
N GLU A 50 -20.33 8.17 20.15
CA GLU A 50 -19.47 7.07 19.72
C GLU A 50 -18.00 7.30 20.09
N ILE A 51 -17.50 8.54 20.02
CA ILE A 51 -16.16 8.87 20.54
C ILE A 51 -16.13 8.63 22.04
N GLU A 52 -17.10 9.16 22.79
CA GLU A 52 -17.12 9.02 24.25
C GLU A 52 -17.22 7.53 24.65
N TYR A 53 -17.99 6.73 23.89
CA TYR A 53 -18.03 5.28 24.05
C TYR A 53 -16.69 4.62 23.71
N SER A 54 -16.08 4.97 22.57
CA SER A 54 -14.77 4.44 22.14
C SER A 54 -13.66 4.77 23.14
N GLN A 55 -13.66 6.00 23.68
CA GLN A 55 -12.76 6.43 24.74
C GLN A 55 -12.97 5.61 26.02
N LYS A 56 -14.23 5.43 26.47
CA LYS A 56 -14.53 4.55 27.62
C LYS A 56 -14.13 3.10 27.39
N VAL A 57 -14.31 2.57 26.18
CA VAL A 57 -13.86 1.22 25.81
C VAL A 57 -12.34 1.13 25.79
N SER A 58 -11.65 2.15 25.30
CA SER A 58 -10.19 2.24 25.34
C SER A 58 -9.67 2.28 26.77
N GLU A 59 -10.25 3.12 27.62
CA GLU A 59 -9.94 3.18 29.06
C GLU A 59 -10.19 1.84 29.77
N MET A 60 -11.30 1.16 29.46
CA MET A 60 -11.59 -0.17 30.01
C MET A 60 -10.63 -1.24 29.51
N LYS A 61 -10.24 -1.20 28.22
CA LYS A 61 -9.22 -2.09 27.66
C LYS A 61 -7.86 -1.85 28.32
N ASN A 62 -7.46 -0.60 28.50
CA ASN A 62 -6.20 -0.26 29.15
C ASN A 62 -6.18 -0.74 30.60
N LYS A 63 -7.26 -0.56 31.36
CA LYS A 63 -7.40 -1.14 32.71
C LYS A 63 -7.32 -2.67 32.71
N MET A 64 -7.99 -3.33 31.75
CA MET A 64 -7.93 -4.79 31.62
C MET A 64 -6.52 -5.27 31.24
N PHE A 65 -5.79 -4.50 30.44
CA PHE A 65 -4.40 -4.77 30.07
C PHE A 65 -3.46 -4.57 31.26
N GLU A 66 -3.65 -3.53 32.08
CA GLU A 66 -2.97 -3.33 33.37
C GLU A 66 -3.23 -4.51 34.31
N ASP A 67 -4.49 -4.96 34.46
CA ASP A 67 -4.88 -6.10 35.31
C ASP A 67 -4.25 -7.43 34.84
N MET A 68 -3.91 -7.53 33.54
CA MET A 68 -3.32 -8.71 32.91
C MET A 68 -1.81 -8.58 32.69
N ASN A 69 -1.15 -7.49 33.15
CA ASN A 69 0.25 -7.16 32.84
C ASN A 69 0.59 -7.17 31.34
N ILE A 70 -0.36 -6.79 30.48
CA ILE A 70 -0.15 -6.64 29.03
C ILE A 70 0.14 -5.16 28.77
N LEU A 71 1.31 -4.82 28.22
CA LEU A 71 1.64 -3.43 27.91
C LEU A 71 0.75 -2.90 26.78
N SER A 72 0.16 -1.70 26.97
CA SER A 72 -0.57 -1.00 25.91
C SER A 72 0.38 -0.58 24.77
N PHE A 73 -0.15 -0.23 23.60
CA PHE A 73 0.72 0.25 22.51
C PHE A 73 1.32 1.62 22.85
N GLU A 74 0.55 2.50 23.47
CA GLU A 74 0.98 3.84 23.90
C GLU A 74 2.08 3.77 24.97
N ASP A 75 2.01 2.82 25.90
CA ASP A 75 3.07 2.62 26.89
C ASP A 75 4.30 1.96 26.27
N PHE A 76 4.10 1.05 25.31
CA PHE A 76 5.21 0.49 24.54
C PHE A 76 5.95 1.57 23.75
N GLU A 77 5.24 2.51 23.12
CA GLU A 77 5.83 3.63 22.38
C GLU A 77 6.72 4.50 23.29
N LYS A 78 6.21 4.90 24.46
CA LYS A 78 7.00 5.71 25.42
C LYS A 78 8.22 4.98 25.96
N ASN A 79 8.07 3.69 26.28
CA ASN A 79 9.18 2.90 26.80
C ASN A 79 10.22 2.63 25.70
N SER A 80 9.77 2.39 24.47
CA SER A 80 10.64 2.24 23.29
C SER A 80 11.46 3.50 23.05
N ASP A 81 10.84 4.67 23.15
CA ASP A 81 11.52 5.95 23.01
C ASP A 81 12.60 6.15 24.07
N THR A 82 12.32 5.76 25.31
CA THR A 82 13.30 5.83 26.40
C THR A 82 14.47 4.88 26.15
N LEU A 83 14.17 3.65 25.72
CA LEU A 83 15.16 2.61 25.42
C LEU A 83 16.09 3.04 24.27
N ILE A 84 15.53 3.59 23.19
CA ILE A 84 16.29 4.10 22.03
C ILE A 84 17.18 5.28 22.44
N ASN A 85 16.62 6.26 23.18
CA ASN A 85 17.38 7.42 23.61
C ASN A 85 18.56 7.05 24.52
N ASN A 86 18.35 6.10 25.45
CA ASN A 86 19.43 5.60 26.30
C ASN A 86 20.52 4.92 25.47
N PHE A 87 20.14 4.09 24.49
CA PHE A 87 21.10 3.43 23.61
C PHE A 87 21.91 4.42 22.77
N PHE A 88 21.30 5.51 22.27
CA PHE A 88 22.03 6.55 21.55
C PHE A 88 23.02 7.35 22.41
N VAL A 89 22.89 7.28 23.74
CA VAL A 89 23.84 7.91 24.67
C VAL A 89 24.93 6.94 25.11
N SER A 90 24.58 5.67 25.33
CA SER A 90 25.49 4.69 25.95
C SER A 90 26.11 3.68 24.99
N TYR A 91 25.50 3.47 23.82
CA TYR A 91 25.78 2.35 22.89
C TYR A 91 25.85 0.97 23.59
N ASN A 92 25.12 0.82 24.71
CA ASN A 92 25.13 -0.41 25.51
C ASN A 92 24.11 -1.43 24.96
N PHE A 93 24.61 -2.37 24.15
CA PHE A 93 23.80 -3.46 23.58
C PHE A 93 23.12 -4.34 24.63
N GLN A 94 23.80 -4.63 25.74
CA GLN A 94 23.27 -5.52 26.77
C GLN A 94 22.08 -4.88 27.50
N GLU A 95 22.21 -3.60 27.86
CA GLU A 95 21.12 -2.83 28.48
C GLU A 95 19.91 -2.73 27.54
N PHE A 96 20.13 -2.49 26.25
CA PHE A 96 19.04 -2.47 25.27
C PHE A 96 18.33 -3.83 25.16
N ILE A 97 19.09 -4.93 25.13
CA ILE A 97 18.58 -6.30 25.06
C ILE A 97 17.78 -6.65 26.32
N GLU A 98 18.26 -6.28 27.50
CA GLU A 98 17.58 -6.50 28.77
C GLU A 98 16.27 -5.70 28.82
N GLY A 99 16.32 -4.41 28.48
CA GLY A 99 15.13 -3.56 28.41
C GLY A 99 14.09 -4.10 27.40
N LEU A 100 14.52 -4.56 26.23
CA LEU A 100 13.62 -5.16 25.24
C LEU A 100 12.98 -6.47 25.74
N LYS A 101 13.73 -7.30 26.48
CA LYS A 101 13.20 -8.52 27.11
C LYS A 101 12.20 -8.20 28.21
N GLU A 102 12.44 -7.15 29.00
CA GLU A 102 11.54 -6.68 30.04
C GLU A 102 10.21 -6.17 29.47
N LEU A 103 10.24 -5.48 28.31
CA LEU A 103 9.01 -5.08 27.62
C LEU A 103 8.13 -6.27 27.24
N ASN A 104 8.74 -7.40 26.88
CA ASN A 104 8.06 -8.68 26.58
C ASN A 104 6.86 -8.59 25.58
N VAL A 105 6.88 -7.62 24.66
CA VAL A 105 5.80 -7.42 23.67
C VAL A 105 6.33 -7.51 22.24
N LYS A 106 6.62 -8.75 21.80
CA LYS A 106 7.21 -9.00 20.48
C LYS A 106 6.41 -8.44 19.29
N LYS A 107 5.08 -8.34 19.42
CA LYS A 107 4.17 -7.86 18.36
C LYS A 107 4.34 -6.38 17.97
N TYR A 108 5.15 -5.62 18.72
CA TYR A 108 5.43 -4.21 18.47
C TYR A 108 6.91 -3.94 18.14
N ASN A 109 7.73 -4.99 18.00
CA ASN A 109 9.17 -4.80 17.76
C ASN A 109 9.47 -4.17 16.40
N ASP A 110 8.59 -4.33 15.39
CA ASP A 110 8.70 -3.61 14.12
C ASP A 110 8.56 -2.09 14.28
N PHE A 111 7.70 -1.63 15.19
CA PHE A 111 7.62 -0.22 15.55
C PHE A 111 8.90 0.27 16.25
N LEU A 112 9.44 -0.50 17.20
CA LEU A 112 10.71 -0.17 17.86
C LEU A 112 11.84 -0.04 16.82
N ILE A 113 11.96 -1.00 15.90
CA ILE A 113 12.96 -0.99 14.83
C ILE A 113 12.77 0.25 13.94
N LEU A 114 11.53 0.54 13.55
CA LEU A 114 11.21 1.73 12.76
C LEU A 114 11.68 3.00 13.46
N GLN A 115 11.37 3.17 14.75
CA GLN A 115 11.78 4.35 15.51
C GLN A 115 13.29 4.44 15.70
N LEU A 116 13.95 3.30 15.96
CA LEU A 116 15.40 3.22 16.09
C LEU A 116 16.09 3.71 14.80
N ILE A 117 15.65 3.23 13.64
CA ILE A 117 16.20 3.66 12.35
C ILE A 117 15.85 5.12 12.06
N LYS A 118 14.57 5.51 12.20
CA LYS A 118 14.14 6.89 11.91
C LYS A 118 14.89 7.94 12.73
N LYS A 119 15.07 7.70 14.03
CA LYS A 119 15.76 8.65 14.91
C LYS A 119 17.29 8.67 14.72
N SER A 120 17.84 7.70 14.00
CA SER A 120 19.28 7.65 13.69
C SER A 120 19.68 8.53 12.49
N PHE A 121 18.74 8.91 11.62
CA PHE A 121 19.04 9.72 10.43
C PHE A 121 19.64 11.10 10.77
N ASP A 122 19.23 11.68 11.91
CA ASP A 122 19.73 12.97 12.39
C ASP A 122 20.93 12.82 13.33
N LYS A 123 21.53 11.64 13.39
CA LYS A 123 22.69 11.31 14.24
C LYS A 123 23.94 11.13 13.41
N ASP A 124 25.07 11.09 14.09
CA ASP A 124 26.39 10.86 13.51
C ASP A 124 26.55 9.42 12.99
N ASP A 125 27.56 9.24 12.12
CA ASP A 125 27.80 7.97 11.43
C ASP A 125 28.08 6.82 12.41
N GLU A 126 28.74 7.10 13.55
CA GLU A 126 28.98 6.12 14.62
C GLU A 126 27.67 5.57 15.21
N CYS A 127 26.68 6.45 15.43
CA CYS A 127 25.35 6.04 15.89
C CYS A 127 24.68 5.12 14.86
N GLN A 128 24.75 5.47 13.57
CA GLN A 128 24.13 4.70 12.49
C GLN A 128 24.75 3.30 12.33
N ILE A 129 26.08 3.20 12.50
CA ILE A 129 26.80 1.92 12.53
C ILE A 129 26.35 1.10 13.74
N ASN A 130 26.28 1.70 14.94
CA ASN A 130 25.84 1.02 16.15
C ASN A 130 24.39 0.52 16.04
N VAL A 131 23.50 1.26 15.37
CA VAL A 131 22.15 0.79 15.05
C VAL A 131 22.18 -0.45 14.15
N SER A 132 23.02 -0.46 13.10
CA SER A 132 23.16 -1.62 12.22
C SER A 132 23.67 -2.85 12.98
N CYS A 133 24.71 -2.68 13.80
CA CYS A 133 25.20 -3.73 14.70
C CYS A 133 24.11 -4.22 15.66
N LEU A 134 23.27 -3.32 16.18
CA LEU A 134 22.22 -3.68 17.12
C LEU A 134 21.16 -4.54 16.43
N LEU A 135 20.75 -4.19 15.21
CA LEU A 135 19.82 -5.01 14.42
C LEU A 135 20.36 -6.43 14.22
N ASN A 136 21.64 -6.58 13.90
CA ASN A 136 22.29 -7.89 13.79
C ASN A 136 22.24 -8.67 15.11
N VAL A 137 22.67 -8.04 16.21
CA VAL A 137 22.66 -8.67 17.56
C VAL A 137 21.23 -9.08 17.96
N LEU A 138 20.23 -8.24 17.72
CA LEU A 138 18.82 -8.55 18.00
C LEU A 138 18.30 -9.72 17.14
N ASN A 139 18.74 -9.84 15.89
CA ASN A 139 18.39 -10.95 15.00
C ASN A 139 19.07 -12.27 15.41
N ILE A 140 20.36 -12.22 15.80
CA ILE A 140 21.09 -13.38 16.33
C ILE A 140 20.44 -13.88 17.62
N THR A 141 20.07 -12.96 18.52
CA THR A 141 19.39 -13.28 19.79
C THR A 141 17.91 -13.64 19.64
N LYS A 142 17.37 -13.62 18.41
CA LYS A 142 15.97 -13.95 18.08
C LYS A 142 14.95 -13.10 18.85
N LEU A 143 15.33 -11.87 19.18
CA LEU A 143 14.43 -10.87 19.77
C LEU A 143 13.61 -10.17 18.69
N ILE A 144 14.14 -10.07 17.48
CA ILE A 144 13.43 -9.59 16.29
C ILE A 144 13.43 -10.68 15.21
N ILE A 145 12.51 -10.57 14.26
CA ILE A 145 12.44 -11.45 13.09
C ILE A 145 12.62 -10.65 11.78
N PRO A 146 13.12 -11.26 10.70
CA PRO A 146 13.35 -10.56 9.42
C PRO A 146 12.12 -9.82 8.88
N GLU A 147 10.92 -10.38 9.06
CA GLU A 147 9.68 -9.78 8.59
C GLU A 147 9.35 -8.47 9.32
N GLN A 148 9.78 -8.32 10.58
CA GLN A 148 9.62 -7.08 11.34
C GLN A 148 10.54 -5.98 10.82
N VAL A 149 11.80 -6.34 10.53
CA VAL A 149 12.78 -5.42 9.95
C VAL A 149 12.34 -4.99 8.56
N GLN A 150 11.84 -5.93 7.74
CA GLN A 150 11.33 -5.63 6.41
C GLN A 150 10.14 -4.66 6.45
N ARG A 151 9.17 -4.85 7.36
CA ARG A 151 8.05 -3.90 7.51
C ARG A 151 8.51 -2.52 7.96
N ALA A 152 9.48 -2.46 8.89
CA ALA A 152 10.09 -1.20 9.29
C ALA A 152 10.78 -0.51 8.11
N PHE A 153 11.55 -1.25 7.31
CA PHE A 153 12.21 -0.74 6.11
C PHE A 153 11.24 -0.25 5.05
N GLU A 154 10.14 -0.98 4.78
CA GLU A 154 9.10 -0.50 3.86
C GLU A 154 8.46 0.80 4.37
N LYS A 155 8.23 0.93 5.69
CA LYS A 155 7.71 2.18 6.25
C LYS A 155 8.74 3.33 6.18
N VAL A 156 10.03 3.07 6.42
CA VAL A 156 11.09 4.07 6.24
C VAL A 156 11.15 4.52 4.78
N LEU A 157 11.15 3.57 3.84
CA LEU A 157 11.14 3.81 2.40
C LEU A 157 9.99 4.74 1.98
N LEU A 158 8.77 4.48 2.46
CA LEU A 158 7.59 5.32 2.21
C LEU A 158 7.68 6.72 2.84
N SER A 159 8.62 6.96 3.75
CA SER A 159 8.82 8.24 4.42
C SER A 159 10.15 8.91 4.04
N LEU A 160 10.91 8.39 3.08
CA LEU A 160 12.22 8.96 2.72
C LEU A 160 12.10 10.37 2.15
N ASP A 161 11.06 10.69 1.38
CA ASP A 161 10.88 12.05 0.86
C ASP A 161 10.60 13.07 1.97
N ASP A 162 9.86 12.68 3.00
CA ASP A 162 9.66 13.51 4.19
C ASP A 162 10.96 13.65 4.99
N ILE A 163 11.67 12.53 5.22
CA ILE A 163 12.94 12.50 5.96
C ILE A 163 14.01 13.33 5.23
N LYS A 164 13.99 13.36 3.89
CA LYS A 164 14.93 14.13 3.07
C LYS A 164 14.89 15.63 3.36
N LEU A 165 13.76 16.14 3.84
CA LEU A 165 13.61 17.55 4.22
C LEU A 165 14.50 17.90 5.42
N ASP A 166 14.69 16.95 6.35
CA ASP A 166 15.51 17.12 7.55
C ASP A 166 16.94 16.58 7.34
N CYS A 167 17.09 15.49 6.59
CA CYS A 167 18.35 14.81 6.33
C CYS A 167 18.55 14.55 4.81
N PRO A 168 19.28 15.42 4.09
CA PRO A 168 19.45 15.30 2.63
C PRO A 168 20.09 13.98 2.15
N THR A 169 20.92 13.36 2.98
CA THR A 169 21.63 12.10 2.70
C THR A 169 20.82 10.85 3.11
N CYS A 170 19.53 10.98 3.41
CA CYS A 170 18.72 9.86 3.91
C CYS A 170 18.64 8.66 2.96
N TYR A 171 18.71 8.89 1.64
CA TYR A 171 18.72 7.81 0.66
C TYR A 171 20.01 6.96 0.75
N GLU A 172 21.16 7.61 0.97
CA GLU A 172 22.46 6.96 1.16
C GLU A 172 22.49 6.15 2.45
N ILE A 173 22.07 6.78 3.56
CA ILE A 173 22.01 6.15 4.89
C ILE A 173 21.06 4.94 4.87
N PHE A 174 19.89 5.07 4.26
CA PHE A 174 18.95 3.96 4.14
C PHE A 174 19.54 2.80 3.33
N LEU A 175 20.24 3.09 2.23
CA LEU A 175 20.89 2.05 1.43
C LEU A 175 22.00 1.34 2.21
N MET A 176 22.76 2.07 3.04
CA MET A 176 23.75 1.46 3.94
C MET A 176 23.08 0.52 4.96
N TYR A 177 21.94 0.91 5.54
CA TYR A 177 21.16 0.02 6.41
C TYR A 177 20.70 -1.24 5.68
N VAL A 178 20.24 -1.11 4.42
CA VAL A 178 19.86 -2.25 3.59
C VAL A 178 21.08 -3.16 3.35
N ARG A 179 22.23 -2.59 2.97
CA ARG A 179 23.47 -3.34 2.74
C ARG A 179 23.90 -4.13 3.98
N PHE A 180 24.05 -3.47 5.13
CA PHE A 180 24.50 -4.14 6.36
C PHE A 180 23.49 -5.19 6.82
N SER A 181 22.20 -4.90 6.75
CA SER A 181 21.16 -5.87 7.10
C SER A 181 21.14 -7.07 6.14
N THR A 182 21.52 -6.90 4.87
CA THR A 182 21.71 -8.01 3.94
C THR A 182 22.97 -8.83 4.25
N LEU A 183 24.11 -8.17 4.51
CA LEU A 183 25.37 -8.85 4.87
C LEU A 183 25.22 -9.67 6.16
N ASP A 184 24.50 -9.12 7.14
CA ASP A 184 24.24 -9.74 8.42
C ASP A 184 23.09 -10.78 8.40
N ASN A 185 22.49 -11.04 7.23
CA ASN A 185 21.33 -11.91 7.05
C ASN A 185 20.16 -11.55 7.99
N VAL A 186 19.99 -10.25 8.25
CA VAL A 186 18.85 -9.70 9.00
C VAL A 186 17.61 -9.61 8.10
N ILE A 187 17.81 -9.34 6.80
CA ILE A 187 16.76 -9.32 5.77
C ILE A 187 17.14 -10.20 4.58
N ASP A 188 16.15 -10.52 3.73
CA ASP A 188 16.38 -11.26 2.50
C ASP A 188 17.32 -10.50 1.55
N LYS A 189 18.28 -11.21 0.96
CA LYS A 189 19.26 -10.62 0.03
C LYS A 189 18.65 -9.99 -1.22
N ASN A 190 17.44 -10.43 -1.60
CA ASN A 190 16.74 -9.89 -2.77
C ASN A 190 15.87 -8.68 -2.42
N TYR A 191 15.80 -8.26 -1.15
CA TYR A 191 15.00 -7.10 -0.74
C TYR A 191 15.39 -5.83 -1.51
N ILE A 192 16.69 -5.59 -1.71
CA ILE A 192 17.19 -4.47 -2.52
C ILE A 192 16.61 -4.45 -3.94
N LEU A 193 16.41 -5.63 -4.54
CA LEU A 193 15.86 -5.77 -5.89
C LEU A 193 14.36 -5.39 -5.94
N LYS A 194 13.70 -5.43 -4.78
CA LYS A 194 12.30 -5.00 -4.62
C LYS A 194 12.18 -3.49 -4.39
N LEU A 195 13.25 -2.72 -4.19
CA LEU A 195 13.15 -1.26 -3.98
C LEU A 195 12.58 -0.55 -5.22
N PRO A 196 11.75 0.51 -5.06
CA PRO A 196 11.18 1.29 -6.16
C PRO A 196 12.25 1.82 -7.13
N THR A 197 11.91 2.01 -8.40
CA THR A 197 12.86 2.59 -9.37
C THR A 197 13.27 4.00 -8.99
N GLY A 198 12.29 4.81 -8.54
CA GLY A 198 12.50 6.17 -8.06
C GLY A 198 13.50 6.28 -6.90
N PHE A 199 13.69 5.21 -6.12
CA PHE A 199 14.68 5.19 -5.05
C PHE A 199 16.11 5.32 -5.59
N PHE A 200 16.46 4.57 -6.64
CA PHE A 200 17.81 4.67 -7.22
C PHE A 200 17.92 5.83 -8.22
N ASP A 201 16.81 6.27 -8.82
CA ASP A 201 16.79 7.52 -9.59
C ASP A 201 17.20 8.70 -8.67
N ALA A 202 16.77 8.69 -7.40
CA ALA A 202 17.15 9.70 -6.40
C ALA A 202 18.62 9.61 -5.93
N LEU A 203 19.27 8.46 -6.12
CA LEU A 203 20.70 8.24 -5.83
C LEU A 203 21.60 8.50 -7.04
N ASP A 204 21.02 8.83 -8.20
CA ASP A 204 21.73 9.03 -9.46
C ASP A 204 22.70 7.89 -9.80
N ILE A 205 22.23 6.64 -9.65
CA ILE A 205 23.06 5.44 -9.82
C ILE A 205 23.74 5.38 -11.19
N ASP A 206 23.11 5.96 -12.22
CA ASP A 206 23.64 5.96 -13.59
C ASP A 206 24.96 6.71 -13.72
N SER A 207 25.22 7.68 -12.83
CA SER A 207 26.47 8.45 -12.79
C SER A 207 27.70 7.67 -12.29
N TRP A 208 27.51 6.49 -11.67
CA TRP A 208 28.59 5.70 -11.07
C TRP A 208 29.09 4.60 -12.00
N ASP A 209 30.39 4.55 -12.29
CA ASP A 209 31.01 3.51 -13.12
C ASP A 209 31.99 2.61 -12.33
N GLU A 210 31.89 1.29 -12.54
CA GLU A 210 32.71 0.26 -11.88
C GLU A 210 34.22 0.50 -12.05
N ASN A 211 34.62 0.99 -13.24
CA ASN A 211 36.02 1.22 -13.56
C ASN A 211 36.62 2.41 -12.79
N GLU A 212 35.83 3.44 -12.46
CA GLU A 212 36.30 4.60 -11.70
C GLU A 212 36.42 4.29 -10.20
N LEU A 213 35.52 3.44 -9.67
CA LEU A 213 35.53 2.99 -8.27
C LEU A 213 36.65 1.98 -7.96
N GLY A 214 36.91 1.04 -8.88
CA GLY A 214 37.94 0.00 -8.70
C GLY A 214 39.39 0.52 -8.78
N LEU A 215 39.64 1.56 -9.58
CA LEU A 215 40.98 2.15 -9.74
C LEU A 215 41.46 2.92 -8.50
N LEU A 216 40.54 3.50 -7.73
CA LEU A 216 40.85 4.25 -6.50
C LEU A 216 41.31 3.31 -5.37
N ASN A 217 40.69 2.14 -5.21
CA ASN A 217 41.09 1.15 -4.20
C ASN A 217 42.45 0.48 -4.52
N SER A 218 42.86 0.43 -5.80
CA SER A 218 44.21 -0.01 -6.17
C SER A 218 45.30 1.04 -5.93
N GLN A 219 44.96 2.34 -5.90
CA GLN A 219 45.94 3.41 -5.66
C GLN A 219 46.19 3.68 -4.16
N GLU A 220 45.25 3.33 -3.27
CA GLU A 220 45.41 3.50 -1.82
C GLU A 220 46.12 2.31 -1.14
N ASN A 221 46.09 1.11 -1.73
CA ASN A 221 46.82 -0.06 -1.21
C ASN A 221 48.32 -0.08 -1.54
N ASP A 222 48.79 0.76 -2.48
CA ASP A 222 50.20 0.83 -2.88
C ASP A 222 51.06 1.75 -1.98
N GLN A 223 50.52 2.31 -0.88
CA GLN A 223 51.29 3.10 0.10
C GLN A 223 51.59 2.40 1.43
N VAL A 224 51.19 1.13 1.60
CA VAL A 224 51.50 0.35 2.81
C VAL A 224 51.92 -1.07 2.45
N ALA A 225 53.01 -1.23 1.70
CA ALA A 225 53.69 -2.52 1.57
C ALA A 225 55.14 -2.33 1.08
N ASP A 226 56.02 -1.92 1.99
CA ASP A 226 57.46 -2.17 1.81
C ASP A 226 58.10 -2.37 3.19
N GLU A 227 57.85 -3.55 3.77
CA GLU A 227 58.77 -4.25 4.69
C GLU A 227 58.20 -5.66 4.92
N ASP A 228 58.51 -6.61 4.03
CA ASP A 228 59.03 -7.94 4.42
C ASP A 228 59.18 -8.92 3.23
N SER A 229 60.45 -9.28 2.99
CA SER A 229 60.94 -10.66 2.90
C SER A 229 60.53 -11.61 1.74
N TYR A 230 61.42 -11.67 0.74
CA TYR A 230 62.11 -12.87 0.19
C TYR A 230 61.38 -14.01 -0.56
N LEU A 231 61.96 -14.29 -1.75
CA LEU A 231 62.09 -15.53 -2.53
C LEU A 231 60.98 -15.89 -3.53
N THR A 232 61.24 -15.69 -4.84
CA THR A 232 61.58 -16.81 -5.75
C THR A 232 62.18 -16.32 -7.09
N GLU A 233 63.18 -17.07 -7.56
CA GLU A 233 63.96 -16.87 -8.79
C GLU A 233 63.17 -17.23 -10.06
N ASN A 234 63.36 -16.49 -11.17
CA ASN A 234 64.14 -16.93 -12.34
C ASN A 234 63.91 -16.08 -13.61
N ASN A 235 65.03 -15.58 -14.15
CA ASN A 235 65.45 -15.50 -15.55
C ASN A 235 64.52 -14.92 -16.63
N GLN A 236 64.93 -13.78 -17.22
CA GLN A 236 65.49 -13.72 -18.59
C GLN A 236 66.05 -12.33 -18.96
N GLU A 237 67.37 -12.29 -19.11
CA GLU A 237 68.20 -11.62 -20.14
C GLU A 237 67.82 -10.28 -20.84
N ASN A 238 68.83 -9.39 -20.81
CA ASN A 238 69.39 -8.58 -21.92
C ASN A 238 68.72 -7.24 -22.32
N LYS A 239 69.29 -6.10 -21.88
CA LYS A 239 70.25 -5.27 -22.67
C LYS A 239 70.59 -3.91 -22.03
N MET A 240 71.89 -3.62 -22.06
CA MET A 240 72.57 -2.31 -22.03
C MET A 240 71.79 -1.18 -22.73
N GLU A 241 71.83 0.07 -22.27
CA GLU A 241 72.92 1.03 -22.53
C GLU A 241 72.60 2.42 -21.92
N ASP A 242 73.67 3.20 -21.74
CA ASP A 242 73.79 4.51 -21.11
C ASP A 242 72.86 5.62 -21.65
N LYS A 243 72.55 6.59 -20.77
CA LYS A 243 72.89 8.02 -21.03
C LYS A 243 72.69 8.92 -19.83
N LEU A 244 73.80 9.55 -19.44
CA LEU A 244 73.88 10.79 -18.69
C LEU A 244 72.93 11.87 -19.25
N ASN A 245 72.30 12.63 -18.35
CA ASN A 245 72.26 14.08 -18.53
C ASN A 245 72.15 14.84 -17.20
N THR A 246 73.12 15.72 -17.04
CA THR A 246 73.36 16.77 -16.04
C THR A 246 72.40 17.95 -16.12
N SER A 247 72.38 18.74 -15.03
CA SER A 247 71.99 20.18 -14.87
C SER A 247 70.66 20.37 -14.11
N ASN A 248 70.48 21.23 -13.10
CA ASN A 248 71.24 22.34 -12.50
C ASN A 248 70.66 22.58 -11.07
N ARG A 249 71.48 22.85 -10.04
CA ARG A 249 71.65 24.16 -9.33
C ARG A 249 70.31 24.90 -9.03
N GLN A 250 70.00 25.32 -7.80
CA GLN A 250 70.82 26.21 -6.97
C GLN A 250 70.25 26.36 -5.54
N LEU A 251 71.15 26.34 -4.55
CA LEU A 251 70.99 26.90 -3.20
C LEU A 251 71.21 28.41 -3.23
N LEU A 252 70.58 29.15 -2.30
CA LEU A 252 71.10 30.42 -1.79
C LEU A 252 70.67 30.63 -0.33
N THR A 253 71.67 30.93 0.48
CA THR A 253 71.66 31.20 1.93
C THR A 253 72.14 32.63 2.20
N ASN A 254 71.76 33.15 3.37
CA ASN A 254 72.41 34.18 4.22
C ASN A 254 72.11 35.67 4.02
N ALA A 255 71.79 36.33 5.14
CA ALA A 255 72.56 37.49 5.67
C ALA A 255 72.21 37.79 7.15
N GLU A 256 73.25 38.11 7.93
CA GLU A 256 73.32 38.43 9.37
C GLU A 256 73.24 39.95 9.63
N GLU A 257 72.97 40.39 10.88
CA GLU A 257 73.91 41.18 11.73
C GLU A 257 73.28 41.71 13.06
N HIS A 258 74.16 41.83 14.08
CA HIS A 258 74.00 42.18 15.51
C HIS A 258 73.68 43.69 15.79
N THR A 259 73.29 44.22 16.98
CA THR A 259 73.92 44.19 18.34
C THR A 259 73.03 44.77 19.50
N ASN A 260 73.14 44.14 20.68
CA ASN A 260 73.18 44.61 22.10
C ASN A 260 72.12 45.50 22.81
N GLY A 261 71.57 44.95 23.94
CA GLY A 261 71.67 45.55 25.30
C GLY A 261 70.40 45.68 26.18
N GLY A 262 70.34 44.97 27.33
CA GLY A 262 69.67 45.47 28.57
C GLY A 262 68.47 44.72 29.20
N SER A 263 68.76 43.95 30.28
CA SER A 263 68.00 43.61 31.53
C SER A 263 66.46 43.47 31.62
N SER A 264 66.04 42.34 32.27
CA SER A 264 64.88 42.12 33.18
C SER A 264 63.47 42.26 32.54
N THR A 265 62.46 41.41 32.72
CA THR A 265 61.93 40.58 33.83
C THR A 265 60.86 39.63 33.24
N ASN A 266 60.64 38.46 33.86
CA ASN A 266 59.43 37.62 33.89
C ASN A 266 58.37 37.77 32.78
N GLU A 267 58.13 36.69 32.00
CA GLU A 267 56.79 36.25 31.54
C GLU A 267 56.89 34.93 30.73
N ASP A 268 57.19 33.81 31.39
CA ASP A 268 56.98 32.46 30.84
C ASP A 268 55.66 31.90 31.39
N SER A 269 54.55 32.04 30.67
CA SER A 269 53.35 31.17 30.85
C SER A 269 52.28 31.25 29.75
N SER A 270 52.46 32.01 28.67
CA SER A 270 51.40 32.22 27.65
C SER A 270 51.58 31.43 26.35
N ASN A 271 52.74 30.79 26.11
CA ASN A 271 53.02 30.11 24.83
C ASN A 271 52.70 28.61 24.80
N THR A 272 52.57 27.94 25.95
CA THR A 272 52.19 26.51 26.03
C THR A 272 50.70 26.29 25.77
N ASN A 273 49.84 27.21 26.22
CA ASN A 273 48.38 27.13 26.00
C ASN A 273 47.94 27.37 24.54
N LEU A 274 48.74 28.09 23.74
CA LEU A 274 48.47 28.27 22.32
C LEU A 274 48.90 27.05 21.51
N LEU A 275 50.07 26.46 21.81
CA LEU A 275 50.54 25.23 21.16
C LEU A 275 49.61 24.04 21.46
N GLU A 276 49.22 23.81 22.72
CA GLU A 276 48.25 22.75 23.07
C GLU A 276 46.89 22.96 22.41
N LYS A 277 46.45 24.22 22.25
CA LYS A 277 45.20 24.56 21.56
C LYS A 277 45.32 24.31 20.06
N TYR A 278 46.43 24.69 19.42
CA TYR A 278 46.68 24.41 18.00
C TYR A 278 46.84 22.89 17.74
N ASP A 279 47.51 22.16 18.62
CA ASP A 279 47.66 20.70 18.53
C ASP A 279 46.32 19.98 18.75
N MET A 280 45.49 20.43 19.69
CA MET A 280 44.10 19.95 19.81
C MET A 280 43.26 20.27 18.58
N TYR A 281 43.36 21.47 18.01
CA TYR A 281 42.63 21.82 16.79
C TYR A 281 43.12 21.01 15.59
N ALA A 282 44.42 20.76 15.47
CA ALA A 282 45.01 19.94 14.42
C ALA A 282 44.58 18.47 14.56
N GLN A 283 44.66 17.89 15.76
CA GLN A 283 44.17 16.53 16.04
C GLN A 283 42.66 16.42 15.82
N ASN A 284 41.87 17.43 16.19
CA ASN A 284 40.44 17.45 15.89
C ASN A 284 40.16 17.57 14.38
N LEU A 285 40.99 18.29 13.62
CA LEU A 285 40.88 18.37 12.16
C LEU A 285 41.24 17.04 11.51
N GLU A 286 42.32 16.40 11.96
CA GLU A 286 42.81 15.11 11.47
C GLU A 286 41.80 13.99 11.78
N ASN A 287 41.24 13.96 12.99
CA ASN A 287 40.14 13.06 13.36
C ASN A 287 38.87 13.29 12.52
N VAL A 288 38.59 14.54 12.12
CA VAL A 288 37.44 14.87 11.26
C VAL A 288 37.70 14.42 9.82
N GLU A 289 38.93 14.57 9.32
CA GLU A 289 39.34 14.10 7.99
C GLU A 289 39.36 12.58 7.91
N GLU A 290 39.83 11.87 8.94
CA GLU A 290 39.78 10.41 9.04
C GLU A 290 38.34 9.88 9.07
N LYS A 291 37.47 10.46 9.92
CA LYS A 291 36.04 10.08 9.94
C LYS A 291 35.36 10.30 8.59
N LYS A 292 35.71 11.38 7.90
CA LYS A 292 35.20 11.66 6.55
C LYS A 292 35.69 10.65 5.52
N LYS A 293 36.97 10.27 5.56
CA LYS A 293 37.53 9.21 4.69
C LYS A 293 36.83 7.87 4.89
N VAL A 294 36.65 7.44 6.15
CA VAL A 294 35.96 6.17 6.47
C VAL A 294 34.52 6.18 5.95
N LYS A 295 33.80 7.29 6.10
CA LYS A 295 32.46 7.45 5.54
C LYS A 295 32.45 7.34 4.02
N ASP A 296 33.36 8.04 3.35
CA ASP A 296 33.48 8.03 1.89
C ASP A 296 33.84 6.62 1.37
N GLU A 297 34.71 5.88 2.06
CA GLU A 297 35.02 4.47 1.78
C GLU A 297 33.81 3.55 1.96
N MET A 298 33.09 3.68 3.08
CA MET A 298 31.89 2.88 3.33
C MET A 298 30.80 3.11 2.28
N TRP A 299 30.64 4.35 1.82
CA TRP A 299 29.73 4.70 0.74
C TRP A 299 30.18 4.11 -0.60
N LYS A 300 31.47 4.25 -0.96
CA LYS A 300 32.05 3.63 -2.15
C LYS A 300 31.82 2.12 -2.19
N ASP A 301 32.08 1.42 -1.08
CA ASP A 301 31.83 -0.02 -0.99
C ASP A 301 30.33 -0.35 -1.12
N THR A 302 29.46 0.54 -0.65
CA THR A 302 28.01 0.38 -0.80
C THR A 302 27.59 0.51 -2.25
N MET A 303 28.16 1.47 -2.98
CA MET A 303 27.96 1.62 -4.42
C MET A 303 28.53 0.45 -5.22
N LEU A 304 29.72 -0.04 -4.87
CA LEU A 304 30.31 -1.21 -5.51
C LEU A 304 29.40 -2.43 -5.34
N TRP A 305 28.89 -2.68 -4.11
CA TRP A 305 27.92 -3.74 -3.85
C TRP A 305 26.65 -3.61 -4.70
N VAL A 306 26.16 -2.39 -4.91
CA VAL A 306 24.99 -2.12 -5.77
C VAL A 306 25.29 -2.38 -7.25
N LEU A 307 26.48 -2.01 -7.74
CA LEU A 307 26.90 -2.25 -9.12
C LEU A 307 27.11 -3.73 -9.39
N ASP A 308 27.76 -4.47 -8.48
CA ASP A 308 27.96 -5.92 -8.55
C ASP A 308 26.62 -6.69 -8.69
N LEU A 309 25.55 -6.16 -8.09
CA LEU A 309 24.20 -6.71 -8.20
C LEU A 309 23.50 -6.39 -9.54
N ASN A 310 24.17 -5.69 -10.46
CA ASN A 310 23.65 -5.27 -11.76
C ASN A 310 22.33 -4.48 -11.64
N ILE A 311 22.20 -3.63 -10.62
CA ILE A 311 20.95 -2.92 -10.32
C ILE A 311 20.48 -2.07 -11.51
N LYS A 312 21.38 -1.41 -12.25
CA LYS A 312 21.04 -0.64 -13.45
C LYS A 312 20.23 -1.46 -14.46
N GLN A 313 20.68 -2.68 -14.74
CA GLN A 313 20.02 -3.59 -15.67
C GLN A 313 18.68 -4.10 -15.09
N ILE A 314 18.65 -4.45 -13.81
CA ILE A 314 17.43 -4.89 -13.10
C ILE A 314 16.36 -3.80 -13.11
N GLN A 315 16.74 -2.53 -12.96
CA GLN A 315 15.81 -1.41 -13.06
C GLN A 315 15.19 -1.27 -14.44
N LYS A 316 15.98 -1.46 -15.50
CA LYS A 316 15.49 -1.45 -16.88
C LYS A 316 14.50 -2.59 -17.10
N GLU A 317 14.86 -3.81 -16.70
CA GLU A 317 13.97 -4.98 -16.77
C GLU A 317 12.67 -4.79 -16.01
N LYS A 318 12.74 -4.16 -14.83
CA LYS A 318 11.57 -3.83 -14.03
C LYS A 318 10.66 -2.82 -14.73
N LYS A 319 11.22 -1.78 -15.37
CA LYS A 319 10.45 -0.81 -16.17
C LYS A 319 9.74 -1.51 -17.34
N GLU A 320 10.43 -2.41 -18.04
CA GLU A 320 9.85 -3.24 -19.11
C GLU A 320 8.77 -4.20 -18.60
N PHE A 321 9.00 -4.84 -17.45
CA PHE A 321 8.04 -5.75 -16.81
C PHE A 321 6.74 -5.04 -16.43
N LYS A 322 6.82 -3.82 -15.88
CA LYS A 322 5.63 -3.00 -15.59
C LYS A 322 4.79 -2.74 -16.83
N GLN A 323 5.45 -2.48 -17.97
CA GLN A 323 4.74 -2.25 -19.22
C GLN A 323 4.08 -3.53 -19.73
N LYS A 324 4.84 -4.64 -19.79
CA LYS A 324 4.30 -5.96 -20.17
C LYS A 324 3.14 -6.39 -19.28
N SER A 325 3.20 -6.08 -17.99
CA SER A 325 2.12 -6.36 -17.03
C SER A 325 0.84 -5.60 -17.39
N ARG A 326 0.95 -4.31 -17.71
CA ARG A 326 -0.20 -3.50 -18.14
C ARG A 326 -0.79 -4.01 -19.46
N ASP A 327 0.07 -4.33 -20.42
CA ASP A 327 -0.37 -4.84 -21.72
C ASP A 327 -1.10 -6.19 -21.55
N PHE A 328 -0.56 -7.10 -20.74
CA PHE A 328 -1.19 -8.39 -20.40
C PHE A 328 -2.53 -8.23 -19.67
N LEU A 329 -2.62 -7.29 -18.73
CA LEU A 329 -3.85 -7.07 -17.95
C LEU A 329 -5.04 -6.63 -18.81
N VAL A 330 -4.81 -6.05 -19.99
CA VAL A 330 -5.90 -5.70 -20.92
C VAL A 330 -6.69 -6.95 -21.31
N ASP A 331 -6.01 -8.04 -21.65
CA ASP A 331 -6.64 -9.29 -22.06
C ASP A 331 -7.25 -10.01 -20.84
N PHE A 332 -6.51 -10.10 -19.74
CA PHE A 332 -7.02 -10.68 -18.49
C PHE A 332 -8.30 -10.00 -17.98
N PHE A 333 -8.46 -8.68 -18.13
CA PHE A 333 -9.69 -8.01 -17.72
C PHE A 333 -10.88 -8.31 -18.64
N ASN A 334 -10.67 -8.84 -19.84
CA ASN A 334 -11.73 -9.24 -20.76
C ASN A 334 -12.29 -10.63 -20.43
N ASP A 335 -11.43 -11.60 -20.09
CA ASP A 335 -11.83 -13.01 -19.90
C ASP A 335 -11.71 -13.52 -18.44
N GLY A 336 -10.85 -12.91 -17.62
CA GLY A 336 -10.60 -13.31 -16.24
C GLY A 336 -9.80 -14.61 -16.09
N ASP A 337 -9.04 -15.05 -17.10
CA ASP A 337 -8.33 -16.33 -17.03
C ASP A 337 -7.11 -16.28 -16.10
N THR A 338 -7.26 -16.85 -14.90
CA THR A 338 -6.18 -16.91 -13.92
C THR A 338 -5.05 -17.87 -14.29
N ASN A 339 -5.27 -18.85 -15.19
CA ASN A 339 -4.23 -19.79 -15.60
C ASN A 339 -3.19 -19.11 -16.49
N GLU A 340 -3.65 -18.26 -17.41
CA GLU A 340 -2.75 -17.46 -18.27
C GLU A 340 -1.89 -16.51 -17.42
N VAL A 341 -2.44 -15.97 -16.32
CA VAL A 341 -1.67 -15.16 -15.36
C VAL A 341 -0.56 -15.99 -14.72
N VAL A 342 -0.86 -17.22 -14.28
CA VAL A 342 0.14 -18.12 -13.68
C VAL A 342 1.24 -18.45 -14.69
N GLU A 343 0.87 -18.73 -15.95
CA GLU A 343 1.85 -18.97 -17.01
C GLU A 343 2.72 -17.73 -17.28
N PHE A 344 2.11 -16.54 -17.39
CA PHE A 344 2.81 -15.27 -17.54
C PHE A 344 3.80 -15.03 -16.39
N LEU A 345 3.36 -15.23 -15.14
CA LEU A 345 4.21 -15.05 -13.97
C LEU A 345 5.32 -16.10 -13.87
N SER A 346 5.06 -17.34 -14.27
CA SER A 346 6.05 -18.43 -14.28
C SER A 346 7.19 -18.18 -15.30
N ASN A 347 6.89 -17.47 -16.38
CA ASN A 347 7.84 -17.11 -17.44
C ASN A 347 8.52 -15.75 -17.21
N THR A 348 8.28 -15.10 -16.07
CA THR A 348 8.85 -13.78 -15.74
C THR A 348 9.67 -13.81 -14.45
N ASN A 349 10.46 -12.76 -14.24
CA ASN A 349 11.33 -12.66 -13.06
C ASN A 349 10.49 -12.50 -11.78
N SER A 350 10.62 -13.45 -10.86
CA SER A 350 9.83 -13.49 -9.63
C SER A 350 10.07 -12.31 -8.68
N LEU A 351 11.22 -11.64 -8.83
CA LEU A 351 11.54 -10.44 -8.07
C LEU A 351 10.58 -9.28 -8.33
N PHE A 352 9.83 -9.31 -9.42
CA PHE A 352 8.89 -8.25 -9.81
C PHE A 352 7.42 -8.62 -9.61
N HIS A 353 7.12 -9.81 -9.08
CA HIS A 353 5.74 -10.28 -8.96
C HIS A 353 4.85 -9.40 -8.07
N TYR A 354 5.39 -8.79 -7.00
CA TYR A 354 4.63 -7.79 -6.22
C TYR A 354 4.20 -6.59 -7.06
N GLU A 355 4.96 -6.24 -8.09
CA GLU A 355 4.66 -5.10 -8.97
C GLU A 355 3.50 -5.45 -9.90
N PHE A 356 3.46 -6.68 -10.41
CA PHE A 356 2.30 -7.19 -11.15
C PHE A 356 1.05 -7.15 -10.27
N ILE A 357 1.13 -7.67 -9.04
CA ILE A 357 0.01 -7.65 -8.09
C ILE A 357 -0.45 -6.21 -7.83
N ARG A 358 0.49 -5.30 -7.55
CA ARG A 358 0.22 -3.88 -7.32
C ARG A 358 -0.49 -3.24 -8.51
N ILE A 359 0.06 -3.40 -9.71
CA ILE A 359 -0.52 -2.86 -10.95
C ILE A 359 -1.91 -3.45 -11.17
N SER A 360 -2.09 -4.76 -10.99
CA SER A 360 -3.37 -5.43 -11.21
C SER A 360 -4.49 -4.88 -10.31
N ILE A 361 -4.18 -4.64 -9.03
CA ILE A 361 -5.13 -4.01 -8.10
C ILE A 361 -5.43 -2.57 -8.52
N ILE A 362 -4.41 -1.75 -8.78
CA ILE A 362 -4.59 -0.33 -9.12
C ILE A 362 -5.32 -0.15 -10.45
N GLU A 363 -4.93 -0.87 -11.51
CA GLU A 363 -5.58 -0.79 -12.83
C GLU A 363 -7.06 -1.13 -12.75
N SER A 364 -7.45 -2.04 -11.85
CA SER A 364 -8.86 -2.43 -11.62
C SER A 364 -9.73 -1.30 -11.05
N PHE A 365 -9.15 -0.24 -10.51
CA PHE A 365 -9.90 0.90 -9.97
C PHE A 365 -10.65 1.66 -11.08
N SER A 366 -10.05 1.72 -12.27
CA SER A 366 -10.65 2.33 -13.46
C SER A 366 -11.65 1.42 -14.19
N LYS A 367 -11.77 0.15 -13.78
CA LYS A 367 -12.56 -0.87 -14.49
C LYS A 367 -13.92 -1.10 -13.85
N ASN A 368 -14.69 -2.03 -14.41
CA ASN A 368 -15.97 -2.45 -13.85
C ASN A 368 -15.78 -3.37 -12.63
N ASN A 369 -16.87 -3.68 -11.94
CA ASN A 369 -16.86 -4.54 -10.75
C ASN A 369 -16.43 -5.99 -11.05
N ILE A 370 -16.71 -6.50 -12.25
CA ILE A 370 -16.30 -7.85 -12.68
C ILE A 370 -14.77 -7.95 -12.68
N CYS A 371 -14.08 -6.94 -13.19
CA CYS A 371 -12.61 -6.89 -13.18
C CYS A 371 -12.04 -6.95 -11.75
N ARG A 372 -12.65 -6.23 -10.79
CA ARG A 372 -12.22 -6.27 -9.38
C ARG A 372 -12.47 -7.63 -8.72
N LYS A 373 -13.54 -8.30 -9.14
CA LYS A 373 -13.83 -9.68 -8.76
C LYS A 373 -12.79 -10.65 -9.30
N TYR A 374 -12.39 -10.51 -10.58
CA TYR A 374 -11.28 -11.28 -11.16
C TYR A 374 -9.98 -11.09 -10.37
N ILE A 375 -9.63 -9.86 -9.99
CA ILE A 375 -8.45 -9.60 -9.14
C ILE A 375 -8.58 -10.29 -7.78
N SER A 376 -9.75 -10.28 -7.15
CA SER A 376 -9.95 -10.96 -5.87
C SER A 376 -9.70 -12.47 -5.98
N TYR A 377 -10.25 -13.12 -7.02
CA TYR A 377 -10.01 -14.55 -7.27
C TYR A 377 -8.57 -14.85 -7.68
N LEU A 378 -7.94 -13.95 -8.42
CA LEU A 378 -6.53 -14.07 -8.78
C LEU A 378 -5.64 -14.05 -7.52
N LEU A 379 -5.88 -13.12 -6.59
CA LEU A 379 -5.10 -13.03 -5.35
C LEU A 379 -5.24 -14.29 -4.47
N ASP A 380 -6.44 -14.86 -4.43
CA ASP A 380 -6.73 -16.13 -3.75
C ASP A 380 -5.95 -17.29 -4.40
N ASN A 381 -6.10 -17.48 -5.72
CA ASN A 381 -5.41 -18.52 -6.49
C ASN A 381 -3.86 -18.41 -6.38
N LEU A 382 -3.30 -17.20 -6.50
CA LEU A 382 -1.87 -16.98 -6.33
C LEU A 382 -1.40 -17.32 -4.90
N CYS A 383 -2.23 -17.10 -3.88
CA CYS A 383 -1.87 -17.41 -2.49
C CYS A 383 -1.82 -18.93 -2.22
N GLU A 384 -2.71 -19.72 -2.84
CA GLU A 384 -2.71 -21.19 -2.69
C GLU A 384 -1.39 -21.83 -3.15
N THR A 385 -0.69 -21.21 -4.10
CA THR A 385 0.60 -21.70 -4.61
C THR A 385 1.79 -21.40 -3.69
N TYR A 386 1.59 -20.77 -2.51
CA TYR A 386 2.60 -20.38 -1.50
C TYR A 386 3.71 -19.41 -1.95
N TYR A 387 3.98 -19.25 -3.24
CA TYR A 387 5.11 -18.46 -3.73
C TYR A 387 4.94 -16.93 -3.57
N PHE A 388 3.71 -16.43 -3.36
CA PHE A 388 3.40 -14.99 -3.54
C PHE A 388 2.96 -14.23 -2.28
N LYS A 389 2.85 -14.86 -1.11
CA LYS A 389 2.27 -14.20 0.08
C LYS A 389 3.01 -12.93 0.50
N ASN A 390 4.34 -12.96 0.47
CA ASN A 390 5.17 -11.79 0.77
C ASN A 390 5.02 -10.69 -0.29
N ASP A 391 4.86 -11.06 -1.55
CA ASP A 391 4.67 -10.09 -2.64
C ASP A 391 3.31 -9.40 -2.56
N ILE A 392 2.25 -10.12 -2.17
CA ILE A 392 0.94 -9.53 -1.88
C ILE A 392 1.04 -8.53 -0.71
N ILE A 393 1.74 -8.90 0.37
CA ILE A 393 1.96 -8.00 1.53
C ILE A 393 2.69 -6.72 1.10
N ILE A 394 3.78 -6.83 0.34
CA ILE A 394 4.54 -5.67 -0.18
C ILE A 394 3.65 -4.81 -1.06
N ALA A 395 2.87 -5.42 -1.96
CA ALA A 395 1.96 -4.71 -2.84
C ALA A 395 0.94 -3.89 -2.04
N PHE A 396 0.26 -4.48 -1.05
CA PHE A 396 -0.69 -3.75 -0.20
C PHE A 396 -0.03 -2.68 0.65
N ILE A 397 1.14 -2.93 1.24
CA ILE A 397 1.90 -1.91 2.00
C ILE A 397 2.16 -0.69 1.12
N ARG A 398 2.63 -0.90 -0.12
CA ARG A 398 2.93 0.19 -1.06
C ARG A 398 1.68 0.86 -1.60
N ILE A 399 0.60 0.12 -1.83
CA ILE A 399 -0.67 0.74 -2.25
C ILE A 399 -1.20 1.66 -1.15
N ILE A 400 -1.23 1.19 0.10
CA ILE A 400 -1.69 1.98 1.24
C ILE A 400 -0.73 3.15 1.50
N GLY A 401 0.58 2.94 1.33
CA GLY A 401 1.61 3.96 1.47
C GLY A 401 1.41 5.16 0.55
N TYR A 402 1.00 4.91 -0.70
CA TYR A 402 0.76 5.93 -1.73
C TYR A 402 -0.74 6.15 -2.00
N ILE A 403 -1.61 5.85 -1.02
CA ILE A 403 -3.07 5.87 -1.25
C ILE A 403 -3.62 7.25 -1.60
N ASP A 404 -3.04 8.30 -1.04
CA ASP A 404 -3.45 9.68 -1.30
C ASP A 404 -3.07 10.08 -2.74
N ASP A 405 -1.95 9.59 -3.28
CA ASP A 405 -1.57 9.81 -4.68
C ASP A 405 -2.53 9.09 -5.64
N TYR A 406 -2.91 7.84 -5.34
CA TYR A 406 -3.88 7.11 -6.15
C TYR A 406 -5.28 7.75 -6.11
N GLU A 407 -5.64 8.47 -5.04
CA GLU A 407 -6.94 9.13 -4.95
C GLU A 407 -7.07 10.29 -5.94
N ILE A 408 -5.95 10.91 -6.33
CA ILE A 408 -5.92 11.96 -7.36
C ILE A 408 -6.46 11.41 -8.69
N ASP A 409 -6.04 10.20 -9.05
CA ASP A 409 -6.48 9.54 -10.29
C ASP A 409 -7.81 8.78 -10.10
N PHE A 410 -8.06 8.26 -8.90
CA PHE A 410 -9.19 7.39 -8.59
C PHE A 410 -9.89 7.84 -7.29
N PRO A 411 -10.94 8.69 -7.35
CA PRO A 411 -11.59 9.25 -6.16
C PRO A 411 -12.12 8.21 -5.15
N GLN A 412 -12.39 6.98 -5.60
CA GLN A 412 -12.88 5.88 -4.75
C GLN A 412 -11.76 4.94 -4.24
N ALA A 413 -10.48 5.25 -4.46
CA ALA A 413 -9.33 4.40 -4.12
C ALA A 413 -9.38 3.89 -2.67
N LYS A 414 -9.67 4.78 -1.71
CA LYS A 414 -9.76 4.44 -0.28
C LYS A 414 -10.81 3.36 -0.01
N GLU A 415 -11.99 3.47 -0.63
CA GLU A 415 -13.07 2.49 -0.47
C GLU A 415 -12.77 1.18 -1.19
N MET A 416 -12.18 1.25 -2.39
CA MET A 416 -11.75 0.06 -3.13
C MET A 416 -10.71 -0.73 -2.34
N ILE A 417 -9.72 -0.08 -1.73
CA ILE A 417 -8.74 -0.74 -0.87
C ILE A 417 -9.38 -1.33 0.39
N CYS A 418 -10.32 -0.63 1.03
CA CYS A 418 -11.07 -1.23 2.14
C CYS A 418 -11.80 -2.52 1.72
N LYS A 419 -12.40 -2.54 0.52
CA LYS A 419 -13.08 -3.73 -0.03
C LYS A 419 -12.08 -4.85 -0.34
N PHE A 420 -10.96 -4.55 -1.02
CA PHE A 420 -9.91 -5.54 -1.30
C PHE A 420 -9.30 -6.14 -0.04
N LEU A 421 -8.96 -5.31 0.97
CA LEU A 421 -8.43 -5.80 2.25
C LEU A 421 -9.42 -6.70 2.96
N LEU A 422 -10.71 -6.31 3.01
CA LEU A 422 -11.75 -7.12 3.60
C LEU A 422 -11.87 -8.48 2.90
N ARG A 423 -11.84 -8.50 1.56
CA ARG A 423 -11.91 -9.72 0.76
C ARG A 423 -10.68 -10.61 0.96
N CYS A 424 -9.48 -10.05 0.90
CA CYS A 424 -8.24 -10.79 1.10
C CYS A 424 -8.12 -11.39 2.52
N ILE A 425 -8.66 -10.71 3.54
CA ILE A 425 -8.69 -11.27 4.90
C ILE A 425 -9.72 -12.39 5.03
N TYR A 426 -10.84 -12.29 4.30
CA TYR A 426 -11.86 -13.33 4.29
C TYR A 426 -11.38 -14.60 3.58
N ASP A 427 -10.66 -14.43 2.47
CA ASP A 427 -10.09 -15.52 1.66
C ASP A 427 -8.76 -16.06 2.25
N ASP A 428 -8.38 -15.66 3.48
CA ASP A 428 -7.11 -16.04 4.13
C ASP A 428 -5.81 -15.69 3.36
N VAL A 429 -5.92 -14.89 2.29
CA VAL A 429 -4.81 -14.31 1.53
C VAL A 429 -3.97 -13.40 2.43
N LEU A 430 -4.63 -12.53 3.20
CA LEU A 430 -4.02 -11.67 4.20
C LEU A 430 -4.45 -12.08 5.61
N TYR A 431 -3.51 -12.03 6.56
CA TYR A 431 -3.81 -12.31 7.95
C TYR A 431 -4.49 -11.10 8.62
N PRO A 432 -5.46 -11.27 9.54
CA PRO A 432 -6.14 -10.12 10.18
C PRO A 432 -5.21 -9.14 10.91
N ALA A 433 -4.09 -9.64 11.45
CA ALA A 433 -3.10 -8.77 12.11
C ALA A 433 -2.38 -7.82 11.14
N PHE A 434 -2.47 -8.04 9.83
CA PHE A 434 -1.91 -7.14 8.80
C PHE A 434 -2.42 -5.72 8.99
N LEU A 435 -3.73 -5.55 9.23
CA LEU A 435 -4.32 -4.23 9.49
C LEU A 435 -3.71 -3.57 10.73
N SER A 436 -3.39 -4.35 11.75
CA SER A 436 -2.75 -3.84 12.96
C SER A 436 -1.31 -3.41 12.69
N ASP A 437 -0.58 -4.11 11.82
CA ASP A 437 0.80 -3.78 11.47
C ASP A 437 0.84 -2.47 10.65
N ILE A 438 -0.05 -2.32 9.66
CA ILE A 438 -0.21 -1.06 8.89
C ILE A 438 -0.56 0.11 9.82
N TYR A 439 -1.52 -0.09 10.73
CA TYR A 439 -1.96 0.94 11.66
C TYR A 439 -0.83 1.40 12.60
N LYS A 440 -0.13 0.46 13.24
CA LYS A 440 0.94 0.74 14.21
C LYS A 440 2.15 1.42 13.58
N LEU A 441 2.49 1.02 12.35
CA LEU A 441 3.61 1.61 11.61
C LEU A 441 3.25 2.94 10.93
N HIS A 442 1.98 3.39 11.04
CA HIS A 442 1.50 4.59 10.36
C HIS A 442 1.77 4.56 8.84
N ILE A 443 1.59 3.40 8.22
CA ILE A 443 1.70 3.25 6.76
C ILE A 443 0.50 3.97 6.12
N GLY A 444 0.76 4.86 5.15
CA GLY A 444 -0.25 5.72 4.54
C GLY A 444 -0.78 6.84 5.45
N GLY A 445 -0.09 7.14 6.55
CA GLY A 445 -0.46 8.23 7.46
C GLY A 445 -1.87 8.08 8.04
N MET A 446 -2.58 9.20 8.19
CA MET A 446 -3.96 9.20 8.72
C MET A 446 -4.92 8.44 7.80
N THR A 447 -4.76 8.55 6.47
CA THR A 447 -5.59 7.86 5.50
C THR A 447 -5.44 6.33 5.61
N GLY A 448 -4.22 5.83 5.65
CA GLY A 448 -3.95 4.40 5.82
C GLY A 448 -4.50 3.85 7.14
N MET A 449 -4.35 4.59 8.24
CA MET A 449 -4.96 4.24 9.52
C MET A 449 -6.50 4.20 9.46
N MET A 450 -7.11 5.17 8.78
CA MET A 450 -8.56 5.21 8.56
C MET A 450 -9.04 3.97 7.79
N ILE A 451 -8.33 3.58 6.72
CA ILE A 451 -8.60 2.37 5.93
C ILE A 451 -8.54 1.11 6.81
N CYS A 452 -7.52 1.00 7.66
CA CYS A 452 -7.36 -0.12 8.57
C CYS A 452 -8.53 -0.21 9.57
N ASN A 453 -8.86 0.92 10.20
CA ASN A 453 -9.98 1.01 11.14
C ASN A 453 -11.32 0.66 10.48
N LYS A 454 -11.58 1.21 9.29
CA LYS A 454 -12.82 0.95 8.54
C LYS A 454 -12.93 -0.53 8.15
N THR A 455 -11.84 -1.12 7.66
CA THR A 455 -11.78 -2.55 7.34
C THR A 455 -12.01 -3.40 8.58
N GLN A 456 -11.36 -3.09 9.71
CA GLN A 456 -11.52 -3.82 10.97
C GLN A 456 -12.93 -3.71 11.54
N GLN A 457 -13.59 -2.54 11.41
CA GLN A 457 -14.99 -2.38 11.78
C GLN A 457 -15.91 -3.25 10.92
N ARG A 458 -15.65 -3.34 9.60
CA ARG A 458 -16.42 -4.22 8.69
C ARG A 458 -16.27 -5.69 9.07
N ILE A 459 -15.06 -6.13 9.45
CA ILE A 459 -14.80 -7.49 9.94
C ILE A 459 -15.62 -7.79 11.21
N HIS A 460 -15.70 -6.85 12.16
CA HIS A 460 -16.39 -7.08 13.43
C HIS A 460 -17.92 -6.97 13.36
N ASN A 461 -18.48 -6.31 12.34
CA ASN A 461 -19.91 -6.04 12.26
C ASN A 461 -20.73 -7.26 11.82
N LYS A 462 -20.93 -8.21 12.75
CA LYS A 462 -21.67 -9.47 12.55
C LYS A 462 -23.11 -9.30 12.06
N LYS A 463 -23.74 -8.14 12.23
CA LYS A 463 -25.13 -7.87 11.78
C LYS A 463 -25.23 -7.51 10.29
N LYS A 464 -24.13 -7.05 9.67
CA LYS A 464 -24.00 -6.86 8.21
C LYS A 464 -23.30 -8.03 7.51
N LEU A 465 -22.64 -8.90 8.27
CA LEU A 465 -22.17 -10.21 7.81
C LEU A 465 -23.37 -11.13 7.55
N ASN A 466 -24.03 -10.95 6.41
CA ASN A 466 -24.35 -12.15 5.65
C ASN A 466 -22.99 -12.65 5.18
N ILE A 467 -22.51 -13.78 5.70
CA ILE A 467 -21.33 -14.49 5.18
C ILE A 467 -21.50 -14.76 3.67
N ASN A 468 -22.75 -14.85 3.21
CA ASN A 468 -23.11 -14.88 1.80
C ASN A 468 -22.81 -13.58 1.03
N ASN A 469 -22.56 -12.44 1.68
CA ASN A 469 -22.43 -11.11 1.05
C ASN A 469 -21.00 -10.76 0.59
N ILE A 470 -19.97 -11.44 1.10
CA ILE A 470 -18.57 -11.13 0.72
C ILE A 470 -18.27 -11.53 -0.73
N ASN A 471 -18.95 -12.55 -1.25
CA ASN A 471 -18.90 -12.94 -2.66
C ASN A 471 -19.53 -11.88 -3.59
N TYR A 472 -20.36 -11.00 -3.02
CA TYR A 472 -21.01 -9.87 -3.68
C TYR A 472 -20.38 -8.52 -3.29
N ILE A 473 -19.15 -8.49 -2.73
CA ILE A 473 -18.50 -7.24 -2.31
C ILE A 473 -18.28 -6.25 -3.47
N TRP A 474 -18.14 -6.80 -4.68
CA TRP A 474 -18.00 -6.06 -5.92
C TRP A 474 -19.29 -6.00 -6.72
N ASP A 475 -20.17 -6.99 -6.60
CA ASP A 475 -21.45 -6.97 -7.32
C ASP A 475 -22.17 -5.68 -6.87
N GLU A 476 -22.46 -4.80 -7.83
CA GLU A 476 -22.77 -3.38 -7.62
C GLU A 476 -23.50 -3.14 -6.31
N ASP A 477 -23.04 -2.15 -5.53
CA ASP A 477 -23.66 -1.75 -4.27
C ASP A 477 -25.18 -1.58 -4.50
N ASP A 478 -25.92 -2.66 -4.31
CA ASP A 478 -27.25 -2.57 -3.79
C ASP A 478 -26.99 -2.00 -2.41
N THR A 479 -27.05 -0.67 -2.32
CA THR A 479 -27.20 0.00 -1.04
C THR A 479 -28.23 -0.81 -0.26
N TYR A 480 -28.11 -0.86 1.07
CA TYR A 480 -29.08 -1.60 1.88
C TYR A 480 -30.55 -1.26 1.48
N GLU A 481 -30.77 -0.02 1.05
CA GLU A 481 -32.01 0.42 0.40
C GLU A 481 -32.29 -0.29 -0.94
N LYS A 482 -31.39 -0.29 -1.94
CA LYS A 482 -31.60 -1.05 -3.19
C LYS A 482 -31.84 -2.56 -2.95
N MET A 483 -31.15 -3.20 -2.01
CA MET A 483 -31.44 -4.61 -1.65
C MET A 483 -32.88 -4.76 -1.12
N LYS A 484 -33.33 -3.84 -0.27
CA LYS A 484 -34.68 -3.82 0.28
C LYS A 484 -35.72 -3.55 -0.81
N LEU A 485 -35.42 -2.68 -1.78
CA LEU A 485 -36.26 -2.42 -2.94
C LEU A 485 -36.33 -3.64 -3.87
N LYS A 486 -35.21 -4.31 -4.18
CA LYS A 486 -35.21 -5.57 -4.94
C LYS A 486 -36.02 -6.67 -4.25
N ARG A 487 -35.95 -6.78 -2.92
CA ARG A 487 -36.83 -7.67 -2.14
C ARG A 487 -38.30 -7.26 -2.26
N LYS A 488 -38.62 -5.96 -2.17
CA LYS A 488 -39.98 -5.45 -2.37
C LYS A 488 -40.49 -5.80 -3.77
N ILE A 489 -39.71 -5.52 -4.82
CA ILE A 489 -40.01 -5.90 -6.22
C ILE A 489 -40.29 -7.40 -6.33
N ASN A 490 -39.42 -8.26 -5.79
CA ASN A 490 -39.62 -9.71 -5.86
C ASN A 490 -40.90 -10.13 -5.15
N ASN A 491 -41.17 -9.61 -3.94
CA ASN A 491 -42.37 -9.94 -3.20
C ASN A 491 -43.64 -9.50 -3.95
N THR A 492 -43.64 -8.30 -4.53
CA THR A 492 -44.78 -7.80 -5.33
C THR A 492 -44.96 -8.62 -6.61
N LEU A 493 -43.88 -9.06 -7.27
CA LEU A 493 -43.95 -9.99 -8.41
C LEU A 493 -44.54 -11.33 -7.99
N LEU A 494 -44.12 -11.87 -6.84
CA LEU A 494 -44.69 -13.10 -6.27
C LEU A 494 -46.19 -12.92 -5.98
N GLU A 495 -46.58 -11.81 -5.37
CA GLU A 495 -47.98 -11.48 -5.10
C GLU A 495 -48.81 -11.47 -6.40
N TYR A 496 -48.27 -10.89 -7.47
CA TYR A 496 -48.91 -10.89 -8.79
C TYR A 496 -49.02 -12.31 -9.38
N PHE A 497 -47.94 -13.09 -9.37
CA PHE A 497 -47.96 -14.45 -9.95
C PHE A 497 -48.82 -15.45 -9.15
N TYR A 498 -49.00 -15.22 -7.85
CA TYR A 498 -49.98 -15.94 -7.03
C TYR A 498 -51.42 -15.38 -7.15
N SER A 499 -51.65 -14.41 -8.03
CA SER A 499 -52.95 -13.76 -8.28
C SER A 499 -53.54 -13.08 -7.04
N TYR A 500 -52.69 -12.61 -6.11
CA TYR A 500 -53.13 -11.78 -4.98
C TYR A 500 -53.37 -10.33 -5.37
N ILE A 501 -52.69 -9.85 -6.41
CA ILE A 501 -52.80 -8.50 -6.96
C ILE A 501 -52.90 -8.54 -8.49
N ASP A 502 -53.43 -7.49 -9.11
CA ASP A 502 -53.51 -7.34 -10.58
C ASP A 502 -52.36 -6.47 -11.15
N GLU A 503 -52.32 -6.28 -12.48
CA GLU A 503 -51.26 -5.48 -13.13
C GLU A 503 -51.25 -4.02 -12.67
N GLN A 504 -52.43 -3.49 -12.32
CA GLN A 504 -52.58 -2.11 -11.87
C GLN A 504 -52.05 -1.95 -10.44
N GLU A 505 -52.35 -2.88 -9.55
CA GLU A 505 -51.85 -2.88 -8.17
C GLU A 505 -50.35 -3.16 -8.11
N PHE A 506 -49.83 -4.07 -8.95
CA PHE A 506 -48.38 -4.23 -9.13
C PHE A 506 -47.72 -2.90 -9.50
N TYR A 507 -48.23 -2.23 -10.55
CA TYR A 507 -47.73 -0.93 -11.00
C TYR A 507 -47.71 0.09 -9.85
N LEU A 508 -48.80 0.22 -9.10
CA LEU A 508 -48.88 1.19 -7.99
C LEU A 508 -47.85 0.92 -6.88
N HIS A 509 -47.60 -0.35 -6.56
CA HIS A 509 -46.60 -0.73 -5.55
C HIS A 509 -45.16 -0.37 -5.95
N VAL A 510 -44.83 -0.49 -7.24
CA VAL A 510 -43.49 -0.18 -7.73
C VAL A 510 -43.34 1.29 -8.12
N ASP A 511 -44.39 1.96 -8.57
CA ASP A 511 -44.40 3.39 -8.95
C ASP A 511 -44.07 4.32 -7.78
N GLU A 512 -44.33 3.87 -6.55
CA GLU A 512 -43.95 4.59 -5.32
C GLU A 512 -42.45 4.91 -5.26
N PHE A 513 -41.58 4.06 -5.82
CA PHE A 513 -40.13 4.20 -5.66
C PHE A 513 -39.32 4.02 -6.95
N LEU A 514 -39.74 3.21 -7.91
CA LEU A 514 -38.95 2.88 -9.09
C LEU A 514 -38.59 4.09 -9.99
N PRO A 515 -39.40 5.17 -10.07
CA PRO A 515 -38.99 6.40 -10.76
C PRO A 515 -37.73 7.06 -10.19
N LEU A 516 -37.34 6.76 -8.95
CA LEU A 516 -36.07 7.23 -8.36
C LEU A 516 -34.90 6.27 -8.59
N TYR A 517 -35.17 5.06 -9.11
CA TYR A 517 -34.20 3.97 -9.29
C TYR A 517 -34.37 3.33 -10.67
N HIS A 518 -34.15 4.11 -11.72
CA HIS A 518 -34.37 3.69 -13.11
C HIS A 518 -33.52 2.48 -13.54
N ASP A 519 -32.37 2.25 -12.90
CA ASP A 519 -31.52 1.08 -13.08
C ASP A 519 -32.22 -0.23 -12.68
N LEU A 520 -33.17 -0.18 -11.73
CA LEU A 520 -33.95 -1.33 -11.30
C LEU A 520 -35.05 -1.75 -12.30
N CYS A 521 -35.33 -0.95 -13.33
CA CYS A 521 -36.33 -1.33 -14.35
C CYS A 521 -35.92 -2.60 -15.12
N ASN A 522 -34.63 -2.76 -15.42
CA ASN A 522 -34.13 -3.97 -16.07
C ASN A 522 -34.25 -5.18 -15.12
N TYR A 523 -33.98 -4.96 -13.83
CA TYR A 523 -34.15 -5.97 -12.78
C TYR A 523 -35.61 -6.45 -12.67
N VAL A 524 -36.59 -5.53 -12.75
CA VAL A 524 -38.02 -5.89 -12.80
C VAL A 524 -38.30 -6.80 -13.99
N VAL A 525 -37.82 -6.44 -15.19
CA VAL A 525 -38.00 -7.26 -16.41
C VAL A 525 -37.37 -8.64 -16.24
N LYS A 526 -36.11 -8.71 -15.79
CA LYS A 526 -35.40 -9.97 -15.52
C LYS A 526 -36.20 -10.84 -14.57
N LYS A 527 -36.56 -10.32 -13.40
CA LYS A 527 -37.26 -11.08 -12.36
C LYS A 527 -38.66 -11.48 -12.76
N MET A 528 -39.37 -10.65 -13.52
CA MET A 528 -40.68 -10.99 -14.07
C MET A 528 -40.64 -12.22 -14.97
N PHE A 529 -39.60 -12.38 -15.80
CA PHE A 529 -39.46 -13.54 -16.69
C PHE A 529 -38.84 -14.76 -16.01
N VAL A 530 -37.99 -14.58 -15.00
CA VAL A 530 -37.40 -15.71 -14.27
C VAL A 530 -38.37 -16.29 -13.25
N LEU A 531 -38.97 -15.45 -12.40
CA LEU A 531 -39.83 -15.91 -11.30
C LEU A 531 -41.11 -16.59 -11.81
N ASN A 532 -41.70 -16.09 -12.91
CA ASN A 532 -42.93 -16.70 -13.43
C ASN A 532 -42.71 -18.17 -13.84
N VAL A 533 -41.60 -18.43 -14.54
CA VAL A 533 -41.24 -19.77 -15.01
C VAL A 533 -40.97 -20.72 -13.84
N ASP A 534 -40.36 -20.21 -12.76
CA ASP A 534 -40.08 -20.98 -11.54
C ASP A 534 -41.37 -21.39 -10.80
N ILE A 535 -42.36 -20.49 -10.73
CA ILE A 535 -43.55 -20.66 -9.88
C ILE A 535 -44.60 -21.54 -10.54
N ASN A 536 -45.13 -21.12 -11.68
CA ASN A 536 -46.28 -21.76 -12.33
C ASN A 536 -46.14 -21.87 -13.85
N ASN A 537 -45.16 -21.18 -14.44
CA ASN A 537 -44.87 -21.15 -15.87
C ASN A 537 -46.09 -20.75 -16.73
N ASP A 538 -47.00 -19.93 -16.19
CA ASP A 538 -48.06 -19.30 -16.99
C ASP A 538 -47.53 -18.00 -17.59
N LEU A 539 -46.83 -18.13 -18.72
CA LEU A 539 -46.22 -17.00 -19.43
C LEU A 539 -47.20 -15.87 -19.76
N ASN A 540 -48.52 -16.15 -19.83
CA ASN A 540 -49.52 -15.12 -20.07
C ASN A 540 -49.52 -14.05 -18.98
N LEU A 541 -49.18 -14.39 -17.74
CA LEU A 541 -49.05 -13.42 -16.65
C LEU A 541 -47.89 -12.45 -16.91
N SER A 542 -46.70 -12.94 -17.25
CA SER A 542 -45.57 -12.07 -17.63
C SER A 542 -45.90 -11.23 -18.86
N PHE A 543 -46.62 -11.77 -19.84
CA PHE A 543 -47.02 -11.04 -21.04
C PHE A 543 -48.03 -9.93 -20.76
N LYS A 544 -49.03 -10.19 -19.91
CA LYS A 544 -49.97 -9.14 -19.47
C LYS A 544 -49.26 -8.05 -18.69
N LEU A 545 -48.37 -8.42 -17.77
CA LEU A 545 -47.65 -7.46 -16.94
C LEU A 545 -46.71 -6.59 -17.78
N VAL A 546 -45.92 -7.18 -18.69
CA VAL A 546 -45.01 -6.41 -19.55
C VAL A 546 -45.77 -5.47 -20.48
N ASP A 547 -46.88 -5.94 -21.08
CA ASP A 547 -47.77 -5.11 -21.92
C ASP A 547 -48.32 -3.93 -21.12
N TYR A 548 -48.76 -4.17 -19.88
CA TYR A 548 -49.32 -3.14 -19.01
C TYR A 548 -48.27 -2.09 -18.63
N LEU A 549 -47.10 -2.51 -18.12
CA LEU A 549 -46.03 -1.61 -17.71
C LEU A 549 -45.51 -0.77 -18.87
N LEU A 550 -45.42 -1.34 -20.07
CA LEU A 550 -45.01 -0.61 -21.27
C LEU A 550 -46.09 0.38 -21.73
N SER A 551 -47.38 0.01 -21.65
CA SER A 551 -48.50 0.91 -21.97
C SER A 551 -48.57 2.15 -21.06
N LYS A 552 -48.05 2.03 -19.83
CA LYS A 552 -47.92 3.12 -18.86
C LYS A 552 -46.64 3.94 -19.01
N ASN A 553 -45.78 3.60 -19.98
CA ASN A 553 -44.41 4.13 -20.11
C ASN A 553 -43.56 3.94 -18.84
N PHE A 554 -43.87 2.91 -18.03
CA PHE A 554 -43.15 2.64 -16.79
C PHE A 554 -41.82 1.92 -17.05
N ILE A 555 -41.81 1.05 -18.05
CA ILE A 555 -40.61 0.45 -18.65
C ILE A 555 -40.55 0.82 -20.12
N THR A 556 -39.34 0.94 -20.66
CA THR A 556 -39.10 1.22 -22.08
C THR A 556 -38.65 -0.04 -22.82
N GLU A 557 -38.69 -0.02 -24.16
CA GLU A 557 -38.13 -1.09 -25.00
C GLU A 557 -36.65 -1.36 -24.66
N LYS A 558 -35.87 -0.31 -24.36
CA LYS A 558 -34.49 -0.45 -23.89
C LYS A 558 -34.39 -1.19 -22.54
N ASN A 559 -35.33 -0.97 -21.63
CA ASN A 559 -35.35 -1.71 -20.37
C ASN A 559 -35.69 -3.18 -20.58
N ILE A 560 -36.57 -3.48 -21.56
CA ILE A 560 -36.88 -4.86 -21.93
C ILE A 560 -35.66 -5.54 -22.53
N GLU A 561 -34.97 -4.90 -23.48
CA GLU A 561 -33.74 -5.43 -24.05
C GLU A 561 -32.66 -5.64 -22.97
N GLY A 562 -32.46 -4.66 -22.08
CA GLY A 562 -31.55 -4.78 -20.95
C GLY A 562 -31.89 -5.95 -20.03
N GLY A 563 -33.16 -6.09 -19.63
CA GLY A 563 -33.61 -7.20 -18.79
C GLY A 563 -33.46 -8.57 -19.46
N VAL A 564 -33.72 -8.66 -20.77
CA VAL A 564 -33.48 -9.87 -21.57
C VAL A 564 -31.99 -10.24 -21.59
N MET A 565 -31.10 -9.27 -21.80
CA MET A 565 -29.66 -9.49 -21.76
C MET A 565 -29.21 -9.91 -20.35
N GLU A 566 -29.80 -9.35 -19.29
CA GLU A 566 -29.50 -9.78 -17.91
C GLU A 566 -29.97 -11.20 -17.60
N VAL A 567 -31.06 -11.67 -18.21
CA VAL A 567 -31.49 -13.09 -18.12
C VAL A 567 -30.45 -13.97 -18.81
N MET A 568 -30.09 -13.63 -20.04
CA MET A 568 -29.09 -14.35 -20.85
C MET A 568 -27.75 -14.47 -20.12
N ASN A 569 -27.21 -13.38 -19.59
CA ASN A 569 -25.94 -13.38 -18.85
C ASN A 569 -25.96 -14.27 -17.59
N SER A 570 -27.15 -14.56 -17.04
CA SER A 570 -27.32 -15.46 -15.89
C SER A 570 -27.96 -16.81 -16.25
N LEU A 571 -28.04 -17.15 -17.54
CA LEU A 571 -28.77 -18.33 -18.02
C LEU A 571 -28.22 -19.62 -17.42
N LYS A 572 -26.89 -19.75 -17.34
CA LYS A 572 -26.21 -20.92 -16.73
C LYS A 572 -26.66 -21.15 -15.29
N ASP A 573 -26.70 -20.09 -14.49
CA ASP A 573 -27.10 -20.18 -13.09
C ASP A 573 -28.60 -20.48 -12.96
N ILE A 574 -29.44 -19.85 -13.78
CA ILE A 574 -30.90 -20.10 -13.80
C ILE A 574 -31.19 -21.56 -14.14
N MET A 575 -30.42 -22.18 -15.05
CA MET A 575 -30.59 -23.59 -15.42
C MET A 575 -30.32 -24.57 -14.29
N LEU A 576 -29.53 -24.18 -13.28
CA LEU A 576 -29.31 -25.01 -12.09
C LEU A 576 -30.60 -25.21 -11.30
N ASP A 577 -31.45 -24.17 -11.25
CA ASP A 577 -32.74 -24.20 -10.56
C ASP A 577 -33.87 -24.65 -11.49
N ILE A 578 -33.84 -24.23 -12.76
CA ILE A 578 -34.89 -24.45 -13.76
C ILE A 578 -34.26 -25.04 -15.04
N PRO A 579 -34.07 -26.37 -15.12
CA PRO A 579 -33.37 -27.00 -16.25
C PRO A 579 -33.99 -26.73 -17.63
N LYS A 580 -35.30 -26.49 -17.69
CA LYS A 580 -36.05 -26.21 -18.92
C LYS A 580 -36.22 -24.72 -19.22
N TYR A 581 -35.57 -23.83 -18.47
CA TYR A 581 -35.67 -22.39 -18.69
C TYR A 581 -35.35 -21.96 -20.12
N PRO A 582 -34.35 -22.54 -20.83
CA PRO A 582 -34.05 -22.12 -22.20
C PRO A 582 -35.23 -22.28 -23.18
N GLU A 583 -36.03 -23.35 -23.05
CA GLU A 583 -37.22 -23.57 -23.88
C GLU A 583 -38.29 -22.50 -23.62
N GLU A 584 -38.50 -22.14 -22.36
CA GLU A 584 -39.48 -21.11 -21.97
C GLU A 584 -38.99 -19.70 -22.34
N PHE A 585 -37.68 -19.46 -22.22
CA PHE A 585 -37.08 -18.18 -22.59
C PHE A 585 -37.21 -17.91 -24.10
N ILE A 586 -37.08 -18.93 -24.96
CA ILE A 586 -37.39 -18.81 -26.39
C ILE A 586 -38.85 -18.37 -26.63
N LYS A 587 -39.82 -18.90 -25.87
CA LYS A 587 -41.24 -18.50 -26.02
C LYS A 587 -41.44 -17.04 -25.62
N ILE A 588 -40.77 -16.59 -24.55
CA ILE A 588 -40.76 -15.19 -24.11
C ILE A 588 -40.17 -14.29 -25.20
N LEU A 589 -39.01 -14.64 -25.75
CA LEU A 589 -38.35 -13.89 -26.81
C LEU A 589 -39.23 -13.76 -28.07
N ASN A 590 -39.90 -14.85 -28.47
CA ASN A 590 -40.82 -14.82 -29.61
C ASN A 590 -41.99 -13.86 -29.39
N TYR A 591 -42.56 -13.84 -28.19
CA TYR A 591 -43.63 -12.89 -27.84
C TYR A 591 -43.14 -11.44 -27.92
N LEU A 592 -41.99 -11.16 -27.30
CA LEU A 592 -41.39 -9.82 -27.30
C LEU A 592 -41.05 -9.34 -28.72
N LEU A 593 -40.53 -10.22 -29.57
CA LEU A 593 -40.25 -9.92 -30.97
C LEU A 593 -41.55 -9.65 -31.76
N GLN A 594 -42.58 -10.47 -31.56
CA GLN A 594 -43.88 -10.31 -32.23
C GLN A 594 -44.53 -8.96 -31.86
N LYS A 595 -44.40 -8.54 -30.59
CA LYS A 595 -44.88 -7.24 -30.10
C LYS A 595 -43.95 -6.07 -30.46
N LYS A 596 -42.78 -6.34 -31.03
CA LYS A 596 -41.72 -5.36 -31.34
C LYS A 596 -41.15 -4.67 -30.10
N TYR A 597 -41.14 -5.34 -28.95
CA TYR A 597 -40.56 -4.82 -27.71
C TYR A 597 -39.04 -5.02 -27.64
N ILE A 598 -38.49 -5.88 -28.50
CA ILE A 598 -37.05 -6.10 -28.68
C ILE A 598 -36.70 -6.04 -30.17
N GLY A 599 -35.47 -5.62 -30.47
CA GLY A 599 -34.91 -5.65 -31.81
C GLY A 599 -34.58 -7.07 -32.29
N LYS A 600 -34.55 -7.25 -33.62
CA LYS A 600 -34.16 -8.52 -34.24
C LYS A 600 -32.73 -8.93 -33.89
N ASN A 601 -31.83 -7.96 -33.77
CA ASN A 601 -30.44 -8.21 -33.35
C ASN A 601 -30.36 -8.83 -31.96
N THR A 602 -31.14 -8.31 -31.00
CA THR A 602 -31.22 -8.82 -29.63
C THR A 602 -31.78 -10.24 -29.63
N PHE A 603 -32.85 -10.49 -30.39
CA PHE A 603 -33.43 -11.83 -30.55
C PHE A 603 -32.42 -12.84 -31.11
N ASP A 604 -31.73 -12.48 -32.22
CA ASP A 604 -30.78 -13.36 -32.89
C ASP A 604 -29.56 -13.67 -32.00
N ALA A 605 -29.06 -12.66 -31.27
CA ALA A 605 -27.95 -12.82 -30.34
C ALA A 605 -28.28 -13.80 -29.20
N VAL A 606 -29.42 -13.58 -28.52
CA VAL A 606 -29.84 -14.40 -27.39
C VAL A 606 -30.20 -15.82 -27.84
N SER A 607 -30.88 -15.98 -28.98
CA SER A 607 -31.27 -17.29 -29.50
C SER A 607 -30.06 -18.16 -29.83
N LYS A 608 -29.03 -17.58 -30.44
CA LYS A 608 -27.77 -18.27 -30.75
C LYS A 608 -27.04 -18.76 -29.50
N GLU A 609 -27.12 -17.99 -28.41
CA GLU A 609 -26.50 -18.37 -27.14
C GLU A 609 -27.29 -19.50 -26.46
N ILE A 610 -28.63 -19.46 -26.51
CA ILE A 610 -29.50 -20.54 -26.03
C ILE A 610 -29.20 -21.88 -26.73
N GLU A 611 -28.94 -21.88 -28.04
CA GLU A 611 -28.61 -23.09 -28.80
C GLU A 611 -27.38 -23.83 -28.24
N GLN A 612 -26.42 -23.12 -27.64
CA GLN A 612 -25.22 -23.72 -27.03
C GLN A 612 -25.54 -24.59 -25.81
N PHE A 613 -26.70 -24.40 -25.20
CA PHE A 613 -27.16 -25.15 -24.02
C PHE A 613 -28.08 -26.32 -24.37
N SER A 614 -28.38 -26.53 -25.66
CA SER A 614 -29.31 -27.55 -26.14
C SER A 614 -28.64 -28.85 -26.62
N VAL A 615 -27.42 -29.13 -26.14
CA VAL A 615 -26.63 -30.35 -26.43
C VAL A 615 -26.73 -31.37 -25.31
#